data_AF-W0J6P9-F1
#
_entry.id   AF-W0J6P9-F1
#
_cell.length_a   1.000
_cell.length_b   1.000
_cell.length_c   1.000
_cell.angle_alpha   90.00
_cell.angle_beta   90.00
_cell.angle_gamma   90.00
#
_symmetry.space_group_name_H-M   'P 1'
#
loop_
_entity.id
_entity.type
_entity.pdbx_description
1 polymer ?
#
loop_
_entity_poly.entity_id
_entity_poly.type
_entity_poly.pdbx_seq_one_letter_code
_entity_poly.pdbx_strand_id
1 'polypeptide(L)'
;MKSCSTDSASPLPSRRAFTLIELIAVMTMIAIFVGIATYPVLGILDHARMRAEREKLSALAREIRSSFRNDDLANFNISAIDGDVPDDRKTLFDTTLEPVNERVTGFAWFSKLARMRAGNDVVVVNDPVGSVQGDMADILFNTCDRRRFLFRGPRENDRQRYLLVSFMIGAGIAHPALPNMPMLTESSTEAQKEEYRKWFNGMYYHDWGIADGPPSLEAAYAWGNGWLQSSGRGYSFAQRVLVERIVQPRFFLTINNQSDAHMRVYTNLKAYNEFSGGVWTTNAEPGQTLAKWPIDPARGGILEGRRVLVWRMKTEDDEEESRVELLFSFQMNETTAVTGQQRINTPAGDGEGGGG
;
A
#
# COMPACT_ATOMS: atom_id res chain seq x y z
N MET A 1 -7.00 -61.25 84.53
CA MET A 1 -6.61 -61.42 83.12
C MET A 1 -7.45 -60.45 82.31
N LYS A 2 -6.89 -59.29 81.91
CA LYS A 2 -6.30 -59.02 80.59
C LYS A 2 -7.28 -59.25 79.43
N SER A 3 -7.73 -58.17 78.80
CA SER A 3 -7.72 -57.91 77.35
C SER A 3 -8.81 -56.89 77.01
N CYS A 4 -8.50 -55.62 76.72
CA CYS A 4 -7.92 -55.06 75.48
C CYS A 4 -9.03 -54.55 74.53
N SER A 5 -9.08 -53.22 74.45
CA SER A 5 -9.41 -52.33 73.34
C SER A 5 -9.82 -52.94 72.00
N THR A 6 -10.85 -52.37 71.37
CA THR A 6 -10.68 -51.80 70.03
C THR A 6 -11.65 -50.67 69.74
N ASP A 7 -11.02 -49.55 69.40
CA ASP A 7 -11.55 -48.33 68.85
C ASP A 7 -11.97 -48.49 67.37
N SER A 8 -12.73 -47.49 66.90
CA SER A 8 -12.87 -47.03 65.51
C SER A 8 -13.76 -47.82 64.52
N ALA A 9 -14.77 -47.13 63.98
CA ALA A 9 -14.73 -46.62 62.61
C ALA A 9 -15.95 -45.72 62.32
N SER A 10 -15.72 -44.40 62.25
CA SER A 10 -16.66 -43.48 61.61
C SER A 10 -16.82 -43.86 60.14
N PRO A 11 -18.04 -43.98 59.59
CA PRO A 11 -18.21 -44.34 58.19
C PRO A 11 -17.61 -43.24 57.29
N LEU A 12 -16.64 -43.63 56.47
CA LEU A 12 -16.12 -42.78 55.41
C LEU A 12 -17.28 -42.34 54.50
N PRO A 13 -17.30 -41.09 54.02
CA PRO A 13 -18.33 -40.61 53.11
C PRO A 13 -18.37 -41.54 51.89
N SER A 14 -19.56 -42.10 51.62
CA SER A 14 -19.84 -42.86 50.42
C SER A 14 -19.45 -42.03 49.21
N ARG A 15 -18.31 -42.35 48.59
CA ARG A 15 -18.02 -41.93 47.23
C ARG A 15 -19.06 -42.62 46.35
N ARG A 16 -20.16 -41.91 46.09
CA ARG A 16 -21.14 -42.31 45.08
C ARG A 16 -20.39 -42.36 43.75
N ALA A 17 -20.10 -43.57 43.28
CA ALA A 17 -19.60 -43.77 41.94
C ALA A 17 -20.68 -43.34 40.95
N PHE A 18 -20.32 -42.52 39.98
CA PHE A 18 -21.24 -42.10 38.92
C PHE A 18 -21.80 -43.34 38.22
N THR A 19 -23.12 -43.38 38.08
CA THR A 19 -23.77 -44.47 37.34
C THR A 19 -23.54 -44.26 35.84
N LEU A 20 -23.42 -45.35 35.07
CA LEU A 20 -23.22 -45.29 33.62
C LEU A 20 -24.31 -44.45 32.93
N ILE A 21 -25.54 -44.52 33.42
CA ILE A 21 -26.69 -43.78 32.88
C ILE A 21 -26.59 -42.27 33.14
N GLU A 22 -26.09 -41.86 34.31
CA GLU A 22 -25.83 -40.46 34.63
C GLU A 22 -24.72 -39.89 33.76
N LEU A 23 -23.68 -40.68 33.48
CA LEU A 23 -22.62 -40.29 32.55
C LEU A 23 -23.12 -40.14 31.11
N ILE A 24 -23.97 -41.06 30.63
CA ILE A 24 -24.61 -40.94 29.31
C ILE A 24 -25.49 -39.69 29.25
N ALA A 25 -26.32 -39.43 30.28
CA ALA A 25 -27.19 -38.26 30.31
C ALA A 25 -26.40 -36.94 30.26
N VAL A 26 -25.30 -36.83 31.03
CA VAL A 26 -24.42 -35.65 31.02
C VAL A 26 -23.73 -35.50 29.66
N MET A 27 -23.21 -36.59 29.09
CA MET A 27 -22.62 -36.59 27.74
C MET A 27 -23.60 -36.12 26.67
N THR A 28 -24.86 -36.58 26.73
CA THR A 28 -25.90 -36.17 25.78
C THR A 28 -26.26 -34.69 25.94
N MET A 29 -26.40 -34.20 27.18
CA MET A 29 -26.62 -32.76 27.42
C MET A 29 -25.46 -31.93 26.87
N ILE A 30 -24.21 -32.32 27.14
CA ILE A 30 -23.02 -31.62 26.61
C ILE A 30 -23.04 -31.63 25.08
N ALA A 31 -23.34 -32.77 24.44
CA ALA A 31 -23.42 -32.86 22.99
C ALA A 31 -24.48 -31.94 22.39
N ILE A 32 -25.66 -31.83 23.01
CA ILE A 32 -26.73 -30.91 22.59
C ILE A 32 -26.29 -29.45 22.78
N PHE A 33 -25.72 -29.11 23.94
CA PHE A 33 -25.23 -27.76 24.20
C PHE A 33 -24.11 -27.35 23.24
N VAL A 34 -23.16 -28.24 22.97
CA VAL A 34 -22.09 -28.01 21.99
C VAL A 34 -22.69 -27.85 20.59
N GLY A 35 -23.63 -28.70 20.19
CA GLY A 35 -24.30 -28.61 18.89
C GLY A 35 -25.01 -27.27 18.67
N ILE A 36 -25.74 -26.77 19.69
CA ILE A 36 -26.44 -25.49 19.62
C ILE A 36 -25.47 -24.30 19.69
N ALA A 37 -24.45 -24.36 20.54
CA ALA A 37 -23.50 -23.27 20.76
C ALA A 37 -22.45 -23.11 19.64
N THR A 38 -22.22 -24.14 18.83
CA THR A 38 -21.16 -24.12 17.81
C THR A 38 -21.37 -23.00 16.78
N TYR A 39 -22.60 -22.81 16.27
CA TYR A 39 -22.85 -21.81 15.21
C TYR A 39 -22.68 -20.35 15.68
N PRO A 40 -23.24 -19.91 16.83
CA PRO A 40 -23.01 -18.56 17.34
C PRO A 40 -21.54 -18.26 17.63
N VAL A 41 -20.80 -19.22 18.20
CA VAL A 41 -19.38 -19.05 18.54
C VAL A 41 -18.53 -18.89 17.28
N LEU A 42 -18.82 -19.64 16.21
CA LEU A 42 -18.16 -19.46 14.91
C LEU A 42 -18.40 -18.08 14.31
N GLY A 43 -19.61 -17.53 14.46
CA GLY A 43 -19.94 -16.17 14.03
C GLY A 43 -19.14 -15.11 14.79
N ILE A 44 -19.07 -15.22 16.13
CA ILE A 44 -18.30 -14.29 16.98
C ILE A 44 -16.80 -14.33 16.63
N LEU A 45 -16.26 -15.51 16.38
CA LEU A 45 -14.86 -15.67 15.98
C LEU A 45 -14.57 -15.02 14.62
N ASP A 46 -15.44 -15.24 13.63
CA ASP A 46 -15.31 -14.61 12.31
C ASP A 46 -15.38 -13.07 12.43
N HIS A 47 -16.26 -12.54 13.29
CA HIS A 47 -16.32 -11.12 13.61
C HIS A 47 -15.03 -10.56 14.23
N ALA A 48 -14.50 -11.26 15.24
CA ALA A 48 -13.28 -10.86 15.91
C ALA A 48 -12.10 -10.85 14.92
N ARG A 49 -12.02 -11.86 14.05
CA ARG A 49 -11.01 -11.96 12.99
C ARG A 49 -11.14 -10.83 11.97
N MET A 50 -12.36 -10.53 11.48
CA MET A 50 -12.59 -9.43 10.54
C MET A 50 -12.24 -8.07 11.16
N ARG A 51 -12.53 -7.86 12.45
CA ARG A 51 -12.16 -6.63 13.16
C ARG A 51 -10.63 -6.50 13.27
N ALA A 52 -9.96 -7.54 13.73
CA ALA A 52 -8.50 -7.56 13.86
C ALA A 52 -7.82 -7.34 12.51
N GLU A 53 -8.33 -7.96 11.44
CA GLU A 53 -7.81 -7.74 10.09
C GLU A 53 -8.06 -6.31 9.60
N ARG A 54 -9.23 -5.71 9.86
CA ARG A 54 -9.49 -4.31 9.49
C ARG A 54 -8.52 -3.35 10.20
N GLU A 55 -8.24 -3.60 11.48
CA GLU A 55 -7.22 -2.84 12.22
C GLU A 55 -5.82 -3.03 11.61
N LYS A 56 -5.48 -4.26 11.21
CA LYS A 56 -4.22 -4.58 10.52
C LYS A 56 -4.11 -3.85 9.18
N LEU A 57 -5.16 -3.86 8.35
CA LEU A 57 -5.18 -3.14 7.08
C LEU A 57 -5.02 -1.64 7.27
N SER A 58 -5.68 -1.07 8.28
CA SER A 58 -5.52 0.36 8.61
C SER A 58 -4.10 0.70 9.06
N ALA A 59 -3.46 -0.18 9.84
CA ALA A 59 -2.04 -0.04 10.22
C ALA A 59 -1.12 -0.11 8.98
N LEU A 60 -1.28 -1.12 8.14
CA LEU A 60 -0.53 -1.26 6.88
C LEU A 60 -0.73 -0.05 5.96
N ALA A 61 -1.95 0.46 5.84
CA ALA A 61 -2.23 1.65 5.05
C ALA A 61 -1.54 2.91 5.59
N ARG A 62 -1.46 3.07 6.93
CA ARG A 62 -0.68 4.16 7.53
C ARG A 62 0.81 4.03 7.24
N GLU A 63 1.35 2.82 7.29
CA GLU A 63 2.75 2.56 6.94
C GLU A 63 3.02 2.83 5.46
N ILE A 64 2.12 2.40 4.56
CA ILE A 64 2.20 2.71 3.13
C ILE A 64 2.19 4.23 2.93
N ARG A 65 1.29 4.98 3.58
CA ARG A 65 1.27 6.45 3.51
C ARG A 65 2.56 7.06 4.03
N SER A 66 3.13 6.51 5.11
CA SER A 66 4.43 6.95 5.64
C SER A 66 5.57 6.74 4.63
N SER A 67 5.52 5.64 3.86
CA SER A 67 6.55 5.34 2.85
C SER A 67 6.61 6.40 1.73
N PHE A 68 5.52 7.10 1.46
CA PHE A 68 5.45 8.11 0.39
C PHE A 68 6.41 9.27 0.60
N ARG A 69 6.71 9.59 1.87
CA ARG A 69 7.62 10.67 2.27
C ARG A 69 9.09 10.29 2.27
N ASN A 70 9.41 9.03 1.97
CA ASN A 70 10.78 8.57 1.90
C ASN A 70 11.38 8.93 0.54
N ASP A 71 12.55 9.57 0.52
CA ASP A 71 13.23 9.94 -0.73
C ASP A 71 13.86 8.73 -1.45
N ASP A 72 14.08 7.62 -0.76
CA ASP A 72 14.64 6.40 -1.37
C ASP A 72 13.55 5.65 -2.16
N LEU A 73 13.50 6.00 -3.44
CA LEU A 73 12.59 5.40 -4.42
C LEU A 73 12.95 3.96 -4.76
N ALA A 74 14.21 3.57 -4.56
CA ALA A 74 14.69 2.24 -4.87
C ALA A 74 14.15 1.22 -3.88
N ASN A 75 14.29 1.48 -2.57
CA ASN A 75 14.12 0.44 -1.56
C ASN A 75 12.84 0.54 -0.73
N PHE A 76 12.43 1.74 -0.35
CA PHE A 76 11.39 1.90 0.68
C PHE A 76 10.12 2.55 0.16
N ASN A 77 10.23 3.50 -0.77
CA ASN A 77 9.08 4.27 -1.19
C ASN A 77 8.18 3.44 -2.12
N ILE A 78 6.98 3.10 -1.64
CA ILE A 78 5.97 2.35 -2.41
C ILE A 78 5.44 3.19 -3.56
N SER A 79 5.43 4.52 -3.43
CA SER A 79 4.95 5.41 -4.47
C SER A 79 5.85 5.46 -5.71
N ALA A 80 7.02 4.82 -5.73
CA ALA A 80 7.88 4.68 -6.90
C ALA A 80 7.16 3.94 -8.04
N ILE A 81 6.19 4.57 -8.69
CA ILE A 81 5.29 3.95 -9.65
C ILE A 81 5.81 4.11 -11.08
N ASP A 82 5.42 3.17 -11.91
CA ASP A 82 5.70 3.18 -13.34
C ASP A 82 5.31 4.50 -14.01
N GLY A 83 6.21 5.02 -14.85
CA GLY A 83 6.11 6.31 -15.53
C GLY A 83 6.30 7.57 -14.66
N ASP A 84 6.39 7.44 -13.33
CA ASP A 84 6.91 8.52 -12.46
C ASP A 84 8.40 8.31 -12.18
N VAL A 85 8.84 7.05 -12.06
CA VAL A 85 10.25 6.66 -11.86
C VAL A 85 10.73 5.74 -12.98
N PRO A 86 12.04 5.51 -13.12
CA PRO A 86 12.57 4.59 -14.14
C PRO A 86 12.23 3.13 -13.84
N ASP A 87 12.14 2.33 -14.91
CA ASP A 87 11.58 0.97 -14.89
C ASP A 87 12.29 -0.03 -13.97
N ASP A 88 13.59 0.14 -13.75
CA ASP A 88 14.41 -0.78 -12.95
C ASP A 88 14.15 -0.69 -11.44
N ARG A 89 13.29 0.24 -10.98
CA ARG A 89 13.04 0.48 -9.55
C ARG A 89 11.56 0.68 -9.19
N LYS A 90 10.67 0.54 -10.17
CA LYS A 90 9.24 0.69 -9.96
C LYS A 90 8.71 -0.36 -8.99
N THR A 91 7.85 0.08 -8.09
CA THR A 91 7.12 -0.80 -7.18
C THR A 91 6.21 -1.72 -7.99
N LEU A 92 6.32 -3.02 -7.74
CA LEU A 92 5.44 -4.02 -8.33
C LEU A 92 4.19 -4.15 -7.45
N PHE A 93 3.06 -3.78 -8.05
CA PHE A 93 1.73 -3.92 -7.47
C PHE A 93 1.07 -5.20 -7.97
N ASP A 94 0.06 -5.65 -7.23
CA ASP A 94 -0.72 -6.81 -7.66
C ASP A 94 -1.50 -6.48 -8.93
N THR A 95 -1.43 -7.36 -9.93
CA THR A 95 -2.16 -7.25 -11.20
C THR A 95 -3.11 -8.42 -11.44
N THR A 96 -3.02 -9.47 -10.61
CA THR A 96 -3.89 -10.64 -10.62
C THR A 96 -4.14 -11.10 -9.19
N LEU A 97 -5.17 -11.93 -9.01
CA LEU A 97 -5.54 -12.51 -7.71
C LEU A 97 -5.04 -13.94 -7.52
N GLU A 98 -4.54 -14.52 -8.61
CA GLU A 98 -3.97 -15.85 -8.67
C GLU A 98 -2.50 -15.72 -9.04
N PRO A 99 -1.61 -15.57 -8.06
CA PRO A 99 -0.18 -15.46 -8.30
C PRO A 99 0.39 -16.86 -8.56
N VAL A 100 0.11 -17.42 -9.73
CA VAL A 100 0.68 -18.72 -10.11
C VAL A 100 2.17 -18.50 -10.40
N ASN A 101 3.05 -19.04 -9.53
CA ASN A 101 4.51 -19.00 -9.64
C ASN A 101 5.17 -17.62 -9.47
N GLU A 102 4.52 -16.67 -8.80
CA GLU A 102 5.17 -15.39 -8.48
C GLU A 102 6.34 -15.60 -7.48
N ARG A 103 7.44 -14.91 -7.74
CA ARG A 103 8.63 -14.88 -6.88
C ARG A 103 8.67 -13.59 -6.07
N VAL A 104 9.22 -13.68 -4.86
CA VAL A 104 9.50 -12.51 -4.05
C VAL A 104 10.61 -11.70 -4.73
N THR A 105 10.34 -10.41 -4.97
CA THR A 105 11.32 -9.49 -5.54
C THR A 105 11.52 -8.30 -4.62
N GLY A 106 12.68 -7.63 -4.73
CA GLY A 106 12.99 -6.45 -3.92
C GLY A 106 12.07 -5.25 -4.20
N PHE A 107 11.38 -5.28 -5.35
CA PHE A 107 10.50 -4.20 -5.79
C PHE A 107 9.03 -4.46 -5.49
N ALA A 108 8.66 -5.66 -5.04
CA ALA A 108 7.29 -5.94 -4.61
C ALA A 108 6.91 -5.03 -3.43
N TRP A 109 5.68 -4.53 -3.43
CA TRP A 109 5.21 -3.57 -2.43
C TRP A 109 5.38 -4.09 -0.98
N PHE A 110 5.12 -5.37 -0.75
CA PHE A 110 5.23 -5.99 0.57
C PHE A 110 6.70 -6.14 1.00
N SER A 111 7.62 -6.40 0.07
CA SER A 111 9.06 -6.44 0.33
C SER A 111 9.59 -5.06 0.71
N LYS A 112 9.18 -4.00 -0.01
CA LYS A 112 9.54 -2.61 0.32
C LYS A 112 9.02 -2.21 1.70
N LEU A 113 7.79 -2.59 2.03
CA LEU A 113 7.21 -2.32 3.35
C LEU A 113 7.92 -3.09 4.47
N ALA A 114 8.25 -4.36 4.26
CA ALA A 114 9.01 -5.15 5.23
C ALA A 114 10.41 -4.56 5.47
N ARG A 115 11.09 -4.11 4.41
CA ARG A 115 12.36 -3.38 4.52
C ARG A 115 12.22 -2.09 5.31
N MET A 116 11.09 -1.39 5.18
CA MET A 116 10.85 -0.19 5.99
C MET A 116 10.72 -0.53 7.49
N ARG A 117 10.21 -1.72 7.84
CA ARG A 117 10.08 -2.18 9.24
C ARG A 117 11.39 -2.70 9.82
N ALA A 118 12.09 -3.56 9.08
CA ALA A 118 13.27 -4.28 9.53
C ALA A 118 14.60 -3.67 9.05
N GLY A 119 14.56 -2.58 8.28
CA GLY A 119 15.72 -1.98 7.64
C GLY A 119 16.19 -2.75 6.39
N ASN A 120 17.46 -2.56 6.04
CA ASN A 120 18.07 -3.21 4.87
C ASN A 120 18.34 -4.72 5.07
N ASP A 121 18.07 -5.25 6.26
CA ASP A 121 18.39 -6.64 6.64
C ASP A 121 17.41 -7.68 6.08
N VAL A 122 16.33 -7.24 5.42
CA VAL A 122 15.40 -8.15 4.74
C VAL A 122 16.06 -8.73 3.49
N VAL A 123 16.56 -9.96 3.62
CA VAL A 123 17.06 -10.74 2.50
C VAL A 123 15.89 -11.07 1.57
N VAL A 124 15.90 -10.45 0.40
CA VAL A 124 14.93 -10.77 -0.65
C VAL A 124 15.55 -11.86 -1.51
N VAL A 125 15.08 -13.08 -1.28
CA VAL A 125 15.44 -14.26 -2.06
C VAL A 125 14.40 -14.41 -3.17
N ASN A 126 14.79 -14.87 -4.35
CA ASN A 126 13.90 -15.20 -5.47
C ASN A 126 13.04 -16.46 -5.17
N ASP A 127 12.54 -16.58 -3.95
CA ASP A 127 11.74 -17.68 -3.46
C ASP A 127 10.28 -17.53 -3.88
N PRO A 128 9.51 -18.64 -3.96
CA PRO A 128 8.08 -18.56 -4.17
C PRO A 128 7.41 -17.70 -3.10
N VAL A 129 6.41 -16.91 -3.49
CA VAL A 129 5.66 -16.06 -2.54
C VAL A 129 5.09 -16.84 -1.34
N GLY A 130 4.76 -18.13 -1.51
CA GLY A 130 4.25 -18.99 -0.44
C GLY A 130 5.26 -19.39 0.63
N SER A 131 6.57 -19.17 0.44
CA SER A 131 7.60 -19.50 1.44
C SER A 131 8.10 -18.29 2.23
N VAL A 132 7.46 -17.14 2.07
CA VAL A 132 7.77 -15.91 2.81
C VAL A 132 7.59 -16.13 4.32
N GLN A 133 8.48 -15.55 5.13
CA GLN A 133 8.47 -15.65 6.60
C GLN A 133 8.58 -14.28 7.28
N GLY A 134 8.30 -14.23 8.59
CA GLY A 134 8.47 -13.05 9.43
C GLY A 134 7.58 -11.87 9.02
N ASP A 135 8.14 -10.65 9.06
CA ASP A 135 7.42 -9.41 8.76
C ASP A 135 6.80 -9.41 7.36
N MET A 136 7.49 -9.98 6.36
CA MET A 136 6.94 -10.07 5.01
C MET A 136 5.69 -10.96 4.97
N ALA A 137 5.66 -12.06 5.74
CA ALA A 137 4.50 -12.95 5.80
C ALA A 137 3.33 -12.29 6.53
N ASP A 138 3.62 -11.57 7.61
CA ASP A 138 2.62 -10.80 8.37
C ASP A 138 2.00 -9.66 7.54
N ILE A 139 2.77 -9.05 6.63
CA ILE A 139 2.26 -8.06 5.67
C ILE A 139 1.45 -8.73 4.56
N LEU A 140 1.96 -9.83 4.01
CA LEU A 140 1.43 -10.44 2.80
C LEU A 140 0.23 -11.34 3.05
N PHE A 141 0.17 -12.05 4.17
CA PHE A 141 -0.89 -13.02 4.47
C PHE A 141 -1.73 -12.61 5.68
N ASN A 142 -3.04 -12.84 5.58
CA ASN A 142 -3.97 -12.65 6.68
C ASN A 142 -4.10 -13.90 7.56
N THR A 143 -4.90 -13.81 8.62
CA THR A 143 -5.11 -14.91 9.57
C THR A 143 -5.79 -16.15 8.97
N CYS A 144 -6.35 -16.03 7.77
CA CYS A 144 -6.95 -17.14 7.02
C CYS A 144 -5.96 -17.77 6.02
N ASP A 145 -4.68 -17.42 6.12
CA ASP A 145 -3.62 -17.82 5.18
C ASP A 145 -3.92 -17.38 3.75
N ARG A 146 -4.58 -16.22 3.62
CA ARG A 146 -4.88 -15.60 2.33
C ARG A 146 -3.98 -14.41 2.10
N ARG A 147 -3.46 -14.33 0.88
CA ARG A 147 -2.71 -13.17 0.42
C ARG A 147 -3.58 -11.90 0.46
N ARG A 148 -2.99 -10.81 0.92
CA ARG A 148 -3.46 -9.44 0.76
C ARG A 148 -2.93 -8.88 -0.55
N PHE A 149 -3.72 -8.03 -1.18
CA PHE A 149 -3.38 -7.45 -2.46
C PHE A 149 -3.35 -5.93 -2.37
N LEU A 150 -2.34 -5.29 -2.96
CA LEU A 150 -2.25 -3.85 -3.12
C LEU A 150 -2.36 -3.50 -4.60
N PHE A 151 -3.51 -2.95 -4.96
CA PHE A 151 -3.79 -2.49 -6.32
C PHE A 151 -3.50 -1.00 -6.48
N ARG A 152 -2.83 -0.65 -7.57
CA ARG A 152 -2.63 0.75 -7.99
C ARG A 152 -3.81 1.19 -8.84
N GLY A 153 -4.47 2.28 -8.45
CA GLY A 153 -5.54 2.89 -9.25
C GLY A 153 -5.05 3.49 -10.57
N PRO A 154 -5.98 3.90 -11.44
CA PRO A 154 -5.62 4.63 -12.66
C PRO A 154 -4.84 5.91 -12.31
N ARG A 155 -4.00 6.35 -13.25
CA ARG A 155 -3.28 7.62 -13.08
C ARG A 155 -4.27 8.78 -13.14
N GLU A 156 -4.19 9.66 -12.16
CA GLU A 156 -5.03 10.84 -12.01
C GLU A 156 -4.15 12.09 -11.90
N ASN A 157 -4.69 13.25 -12.25
CA ASN A 157 -3.90 14.48 -12.33
C ASN A 157 -3.53 15.05 -10.95
N ASP A 158 -4.44 14.94 -9.99
CA ASP A 158 -4.38 15.57 -8.67
C ASP A 158 -4.07 14.57 -7.54
N ARG A 159 -4.04 13.27 -7.85
CA ARG A 159 -3.82 12.21 -6.87
C ARG A 159 -3.35 10.91 -7.52
N GLN A 160 -2.99 9.96 -6.67
CA GLN A 160 -2.85 8.56 -7.01
C GLN A 160 -3.60 7.75 -5.95
N ARG A 161 -4.52 6.89 -6.38
CA ARG A 161 -5.30 6.04 -5.49
C ARG A 161 -4.71 4.64 -5.45
N TYR A 162 -4.88 3.95 -4.32
CA TYR A 162 -4.54 2.55 -4.11
C TYR A 162 -5.62 1.85 -3.29
N LEU A 163 -5.73 0.53 -3.47
CA LEU A 163 -6.63 -0.33 -2.70
C LEU A 163 -5.83 -1.45 -2.07
N LEU A 164 -5.85 -1.54 -0.74
CA LEU A 164 -5.35 -2.68 0.00
C LEU A 164 -6.52 -3.60 0.33
N VAL A 165 -6.49 -4.83 -0.19
CA VAL A 165 -7.61 -5.78 -0.16
C VAL A 165 -7.20 -7.04 0.59
N SER A 166 -8.09 -7.55 1.45
CA SER A 166 -7.92 -8.81 2.17
C SER A 166 -9.19 -9.64 2.13
N PHE A 167 -9.02 -10.95 1.89
CA PHE A 167 -10.11 -11.90 1.78
C PHE A 167 -10.21 -12.76 3.05
N MET A 168 -11.25 -12.55 3.85
CA MET A 168 -11.51 -13.29 5.10
C MET A 168 -12.28 -14.59 4.84
N ILE A 169 -11.74 -15.39 3.91
CA ILE A 169 -12.32 -16.64 3.42
C ILE A 169 -11.33 -17.78 3.71
N GLY A 170 -11.81 -18.86 4.33
CA GLY A 170 -10.95 -19.98 4.73
C GLY A 170 -10.24 -20.65 3.55
N ALA A 171 -9.01 -21.14 3.78
CA ALA A 171 -8.09 -21.71 2.78
C ALA A 171 -8.69 -22.80 1.86
N GLY A 172 -9.67 -23.57 2.34
CA GLY A 172 -10.31 -24.66 1.58
C GLY A 172 -11.40 -24.25 0.58
N ILE A 173 -11.75 -22.96 0.51
CA ILE A 173 -12.73 -22.45 -0.46
C ILE A 173 -11.94 -21.79 -1.60
N ALA A 174 -12.18 -22.13 -2.86
CA ALA A 174 -11.56 -21.40 -3.97
C ALA A 174 -11.84 -19.89 -3.81
N HIS A 175 -10.89 -19.02 -4.17
CA HIS A 175 -11.17 -17.59 -4.18
C HIS A 175 -12.46 -17.38 -4.99
N PRO A 176 -13.51 -16.73 -4.45
CA PRO A 176 -14.55 -16.25 -5.31
C PRO A 176 -13.82 -15.33 -6.29
N ALA A 177 -13.86 -15.68 -7.57
CA ALA A 177 -13.20 -14.88 -8.58
C ALA A 177 -13.73 -13.45 -8.39
N LEU A 178 -12.85 -12.49 -8.07
CA LEU A 178 -13.25 -11.12 -8.35
C LEU A 178 -13.62 -11.06 -9.83
N PRO A 179 -14.51 -10.13 -10.22
CA PRO A 179 -14.67 -9.80 -11.64
C PRO A 179 -13.30 -9.78 -12.31
N ASN A 180 -13.17 -10.49 -13.42
CA ASN A 180 -11.92 -10.59 -14.18
C ASN A 180 -11.25 -9.22 -14.20
N MET A 181 -10.19 -9.08 -13.40
CA MET A 181 -9.46 -7.84 -13.33
C MET A 181 -8.83 -7.66 -14.70
N PRO A 182 -9.08 -6.56 -15.42
CA PRO A 182 -8.42 -6.32 -16.68
C PRO A 182 -6.91 -6.26 -16.40
N MET A 183 -6.15 -7.21 -16.95
CA MET A 183 -4.70 -7.19 -16.79
C MET A 183 -4.17 -5.90 -17.40
N LEU A 184 -3.59 -5.05 -16.56
CA LEU A 184 -2.87 -3.88 -17.01
C LEU A 184 -1.39 -4.21 -17.18
N THR A 185 -0.90 -3.99 -18.39
CA THR A 185 0.51 -3.90 -18.74
C THR A 185 0.80 -2.51 -19.28
N GLU A 186 2.07 -2.13 -19.38
CA GLU A 186 2.47 -0.88 -20.05
C GLU A 186 2.00 -0.79 -21.50
N SER A 187 1.83 -1.94 -22.15
CA SER A 187 1.33 -2.07 -23.52
C SER A 187 -0.19 -2.12 -23.64
N SER A 188 -0.93 -1.97 -22.53
CA SER A 188 -2.39 -1.98 -22.56
C SER A 188 -2.95 -0.82 -23.40
N THR A 189 -3.97 -1.12 -24.20
CA THR A 189 -4.70 -0.15 -25.00
C THR A 189 -5.51 0.81 -24.11
N GLU A 190 -5.89 1.98 -24.65
CA GLU A 190 -6.74 2.93 -23.91
C GLU A 190 -8.10 2.32 -23.51
N ALA A 191 -8.64 1.40 -24.30
CA ALA A 191 -9.86 0.67 -23.96
C ALA A 191 -9.67 -0.20 -22.70
N GLN A 192 -8.54 -0.93 -22.60
CA GLN A 192 -8.22 -1.75 -21.43
C GLN A 192 -7.94 -0.89 -20.19
N LYS A 193 -7.30 0.28 -20.37
CA LYS A 193 -7.11 1.25 -19.27
C LYS A 193 -8.43 1.81 -18.76
N GLU A 194 -9.39 2.06 -19.64
CA GLU A 194 -10.73 2.49 -19.27
C GLU A 194 -11.51 1.37 -18.55
N GLU A 195 -11.43 0.13 -19.05
CA GLU A 195 -12.04 -1.02 -18.37
C GLU A 195 -11.47 -1.22 -16.97
N TYR A 196 -10.14 -1.10 -16.81
CA TYR A 196 -9.51 -1.12 -15.51
C TYR A 196 -9.98 0.01 -14.61
N ARG A 197 -10.09 1.23 -15.14
CA ARG A 197 -10.60 2.39 -14.40
C ARG A 197 -12.01 2.14 -13.88
N LYS A 198 -12.89 1.54 -14.69
CA LYS A 198 -14.24 1.14 -14.27
C LYS A 198 -14.21 0.09 -13.17
N TRP A 199 -13.43 -0.98 -13.35
CA TRP A 199 -13.25 -2.02 -12.34
C TRP A 199 -12.74 -1.47 -11.01
N PHE A 200 -11.67 -0.67 -11.06
CA PHE A 200 -11.05 -0.07 -9.88
C PHE A 200 -12.02 0.87 -9.17
N ASN A 201 -12.77 1.70 -9.92
CA ASN A 201 -13.78 2.58 -9.35
C ASN A 201 -14.95 1.79 -8.73
N GLY A 202 -15.35 0.67 -9.34
CA GLY A 202 -16.34 -0.24 -8.77
C GLY A 202 -15.90 -0.71 -7.38
N MET A 203 -14.67 -1.21 -7.24
CA MET A 203 -14.10 -1.63 -5.96
C MET A 203 -13.91 -0.47 -4.98
N TYR A 204 -13.42 0.67 -5.49
CA TYR A 204 -13.07 1.84 -4.70
C TYR A 204 -14.28 2.52 -4.10
N TYR A 205 -15.40 2.63 -4.81
CA TYR A 205 -16.60 3.30 -4.30
C TYR A 205 -17.58 2.35 -3.60
N HIS A 206 -17.40 1.03 -3.73
CA HIS A 206 -18.27 0.07 -3.07
C HIS A 206 -18.25 0.21 -1.55
N ASP A 207 -19.43 0.15 -0.95
CA ASP A 207 -19.60 -0.02 0.48
C ASP A 207 -19.60 -1.52 0.83
N TRP A 208 -18.40 -2.04 1.08
CA TRP A 208 -18.13 -3.44 1.42
C TRP A 208 -18.84 -3.93 2.71
N GLY A 209 -19.61 -3.08 3.39
CA GLY A 209 -20.40 -3.41 4.57
C GLY A 209 -21.90 -3.65 4.34
N ILE A 210 -22.44 -3.33 3.15
CA ILE A 210 -23.89 -3.41 2.88
C ILE A 210 -24.21 -4.70 2.11
N ALA A 211 -25.14 -5.49 2.65
CA ALA A 211 -25.52 -6.82 2.13
C ALA A 211 -26.19 -6.79 0.75
N ASP A 212 -26.74 -5.63 0.32
CA ASP A 212 -27.77 -5.56 -0.72
C ASP A 212 -27.38 -4.78 -1.99
N GLY A 213 -26.10 -4.68 -2.32
CA GLY A 213 -25.71 -4.06 -3.60
C GLY A 213 -24.41 -4.60 -4.15
N PRO A 214 -24.37 -5.27 -5.32
CA PRO A 214 -23.10 -5.43 -6.03
C PRO A 214 -22.54 -4.04 -6.37
N PRO A 215 -21.21 -3.86 -6.48
CA PRO A 215 -20.68 -2.58 -6.95
C PRO A 215 -21.11 -2.36 -8.38
N SER A 216 -22.01 -1.40 -8.60
CA SER A 216 -22.61 -1.10 -9.91
C SER A 216 -23.28 -2.31 -10.59
N LEU A 217 -24.28 -2.03 -11.43
CA LEU A 217 -24.93 -3.08 -12.22
C LEU A 217 -23.94 -3.76 -13.18
N GLU A 218 -22.91 -3.05 -13.65
CA GLU A 218 -21.87 -3.59 -14.55
C GLU A 218 -20.95 -4.59 -13.84
N ALA A 219 -20.52 -4.32 -12.60
CA ALA A 219 -19.72 -5.30 -11.88
C ALA A 219 -20.57 -6.49 -11.41
N ALA A 220 -21.85 -6.29 -11.04
CA ALA A 220 -22.77 -7.39 -10.70
C ALA A 220 -22.77 -8.55 -11.71
N TYR A 221 -22.77 -8.25 -13.02
CA TYR A 221 -22.74 -9.26 -14.09
C TYR A 221 -21.40 -9.99 -14.20
N ALA A 222 -20.29 -9.34 -13.83
CA ALA A 222 -18.96 -9.93 -13.85
C ALA A 222 -18.63 -10.72 -12.56
N TRP A 223 -19.38 -10.50 -11.47
CA TRP A 223 -19.13 -11.11 -10.16
C TRP A 223 -19.72 -12.52 -10.08
N GLY A 224 -20.81 -12.77 -10.81
CA GLY A 224 -21.53 -14.05 -10.76
C GLY A 224 -22.25 -14.27 -9.43
N ASN A 225 -23.12 -15.29 -9.39
CA ASN A 225 -24.00 -15.57 -8.25
C ASN A 225 -23.24 -15.99 -6.97
N GLY A 226 -21.95 -16.30 -7.07
CA GLY A 226 -21.13 -16.76 -5.95
C GLY A 226 -20.91 -15.71 -4.86
N TRP A 227 -20.84 -14.41 -5.19
CA TRP A 227 -20.49 -13.36 -4.22
C TRP A 227 -21.54 -13.12 -3.14
N LEU A 228 -22.80 -13.34 -3.48
CA LEU A 228 -23.93 -13.25 -2.56
C LEU A 228 -24.14 -14.56 -1.77
N GLN A 229 -23.43 -15.64 -2.12
CA GLN A 229 -23.54 -16.89 -1.37
C GLN A 229 -22.92 -16.72 0.01
N SER A 230 -23.65 -17.19 1.02
CA SER A 230 -23.16 -17.29 2.39
C SER A 230 -22.63 -18.70 2.64
N SER A 231 -21.47 -18.82 3.29
CA SER A 231 -20.88 -20.13 3.62
C SER A 231 -21.50 -20.79 4.87
N GLY A 232 -22.83 -20.68 5.06
CA GLY A 232 -23.54 -21.18 6.25
C GLY A 232 -23.18 -20.50 7.57
N ARG A 233 -22.34 -19.45 7.53
CA ARG A 233 -21.80 -18.70 8.69
C ARG A 233 -22.32 -17.25 8.75
N GLY A 234 -23.50 -16.99 8.18
CA GLY A 234 -24.19 -15.70 8.26
C GLY A 234 -23.63 -14.55 7.40
N TYR A 235 -22.43 -14.69 6.82
CA TYR A 235 -21.82 -13.69 5.93
C TYR A 235 -21.72 -14.18 4.50
N SER A 236 -22.07 -13.31 3.55
CA SER A 236 -21.74 -13.50 2.14
C SER A 236 -20.24 -13.37 1.90
N PHE A 237 -19.75 -13.84 0.75
CA PHE A 237 -18.36 -13.63 0.38
C PHE A 237 -18.01 -12.15 0.23
N ALA A 238 -18.93 -11.32 -0.28
CA ALA A 238 -18.75 -9.87 -0.38
C ALA A 238 -18.48 -9.23 0.99
N GLN A 239 -19.23 -9.61 2.02
CA GLN A 239 -19.06 -9.09 3.38
C GLN A 239 -17.76 -9.57 4.06
N ARG A 240 -17.13 -10.61 3.52
CA ARG A 240 -15.83 -11.13 3.98
C ARG A 240 -14.64 -10.52 3.25
N VAL A 241 -14.87 -9.56 2.35
CA VAL A 241 -13.80 -8.79 1.71
C VAL A 241 -13.64 -7.47 2.45
N LEU A 242 -12.40 -7.22 2.89
CA LEU A 242 -12.02 -5.99 3.56
C LEU A 242 -11.15 -5.18 2.62
N VAL A 243 -11.52 -3.91 2.44
CA VAL A 243 -10.82 -2.99 1.54
C VAL A 243 -10.48 -1.72 2.30
N GLU A 244 -9.21 -1.35 2.27
CA GLU A 244 -8.69 -0.09 2.81
C GLU A 244 -8.23 0.81 1.65
N ARG A 245 -8.73 2.05 1.65
CA ARG A 245 -8.50 3.02 0.58
C ARG A 245 -7.32 3.92 0.94
N ILE A 246 -6.38 4.07 0.01
CA ILE A 246 -5.21 4.92 0.19
C ILE A 246 -5.18 5.95 -0.94
N VAL A 247 -4.95 7.20 -0.58
CA VAL A 247 -4.85 8.32 -1.53
C VAL A 247 -3.54 9.05 -1.25
N GLN A 248 -2.75 9.25 -2.30
CA GLN A 248 -1.57 10.09 -2.30
C GLN A 248 -1.87 11.33 -3.17
N PRO A 249 -1.79 12.56 -2.64
CA PRO A 249 -1.94 13.76 -3.44
C PRO A 249 -0.86 13.89 -4.53
N ARG A 250 -1.18 14.63 -5.59
CA ARG A 250 -0.23 15.16 -6.56
C ARG A 250 -0.29 16.68 -6.54
N PHE A 251 0.87 17.30 -6.56
CA PHE A 251 1.04 18.75 -6.48
C PHE A 251 1.71 19.30 -7.74
N PHE A 252 1.58 20.61 -7.93
CA PHE A 252 2.20 21.31 -9.04
C PHE A 252 3.20 22.33 -8.51
N LEU A 253 4.21 22.62 -9.32
CA LEU A 253 5.20 23.66 -9.07
C LEU A 253 4.93 24.84 -9.99
N THR A 254 4.94 26.05 -9.42
CA THR A 254 5.06 27.29 -10.19
C THR A 254 6.52 27.71 -10.16
N ILE A 255 7.11 28.03 -11.32
CA ILE A 255 8.51 28.48 -11.42
C ILE A 255 8.50 29.87 -12.04
N ASN A 256 9.00 30.86 -11.32
CA ASN A 256 9.19 32.22 -11.82
C ASN A 256 10.69 32.49 -11.93
N ASN A 257 11.23 32.47 -13.15
CA ASN A 257 12.63 32.75 -13.38
C ASN A 257 12.82 34.24 -13.72
N GLN A 258 13.27 35.03 -12.75
CA GLN A 258 13.66 36.43 -12.94
C GLN A 258 15.19 36.60 -12.99
N SER A 259 15.94 35.50 -13.13
CA SER A 259 17.39 35.55 -13.28
C SER A 259 17.80 35.66 -14.75
N ASP A 260 19.09 35.93 -14.95
CA ASP A 260 19.77 36.02 -16.24
C ASP A 260 20.19 34.66 -16.81
N ALA A 261 20.01 33.58 -16.06
CA ALA A 261 20.33 32.21 -16.44
C ALA A 261 19.08 31.33 -16.44
N HIS A 262 19.06 30.27 -17.26
CA HIS A 262 17.95 29.34 -17.23
C HIS A 262 17.98 28.49 -15.95
N MET A 263 16.80 28.18 -15.43
CA MET A 263 16.62 27.30 -14.28
C MET A 263 16.16 25.93 -14.77
N ARG A 264 16.71 24.87 -14.20
CA ARG A 264 16.26 23.50 -14.46
C ARG A 264 15.71 22.87 -13.21
N VAL A 265 14.52 22.29 -13.33
CA VAL A 265 13.86 21.58 -12.24
C VAL A 265 14.00 20.09 -12.48
N TYR A 266 14.31 19.34 -11.42
CA TYR A 266 14.39 17.89 -11.43
C TYR A 266 13.49 17.31 -10.34
N THR A 267 12.76 16.25 -10.66
CA THR A 267 12.02 15.47 -9.67
C THR A 267 11.98 13.98 -10.05
N ASN A 268 11.51 13.14 -9.13
CA ASN A 268 11.54 11.68 -9.23
C ASN A 268 12.96 11.11 -9.42
N LEU A 269 13.94 11.76 -8.78
CA LEU A 269 15.33 11.34 -8.77
C LEU A 269 15.47 9.99 -8.07
N LYS A 270 16.19 9.07 -8.70
CA LYS A 270 16.54 7.76 -8.14
C LYS A 270 17.36 7.87 -6.85
N ALA A 271 18.29 8.81 -6.85
CA ALA A 271 19.14 9.20 -5.74
C ALA A 271 19.48 10.68 -5.92
N TYR A 272 19.95 11.33 -4.86
CA TYR A 272 20.17 12.78 -4.84
C TYR A 272 21.08 13.30 -5.97
N ASN A 273 21.99 12.46 -6.46
CA ASN A 273 22.98 12.77 -7.50
C ASN A 273 22.72 12.07 -8.84
N GLU A 274 21.63 11.31 -8.98
CA GLU A 274 21.33 10.52 -10.18
C GLU A 274 20.30 11.26 -11.06
N PHE A 275 20.80 12.07 -11.99
CA PHE A 275 20.01 12.94 -12.87
C PHE A 275 19.72 12.33 -14.25
N SER A 276 20.05 11.05 -14.45
CA SER A 276 19.87 10.32 -15.70
C SER A 276 18.75 9.28 -15.60
N GLY A 277 18.12 8.98 -16.74
CA GLY A 277 17.09 7.94 -16.87
C GLY A 277 15.78 8.27 -16.15
N GLY A 278 14.73 8.60 -16.89
CA GLY A 278 13.35 8.74 -16.39
C GLY A 278 13.08 9.82 -15.31
N VAL A 279 14.09 10.64 -14.97
CA VAL A 279 13.92 11.86 -14.15
C VAL A 279 13.02 12.85 -14.88
N TRP A 280 12.10 13.45 -14.16
CA TRP A 280 11.26 14.50 -14.71
C TRP A 280 12.00 15.82 -14.65
N THR A 281 12.15 16.46 -15.82
CA THR A 281 12.87 17.70 -15.95
C THR A 281 12.13 18.72 -16.81
N THR A 282 12.37 20.00 -16.53
CA THR A 282 11.94 21.12 -17.38
C THR A 282 12.88 22.30 -17.21
N ASN A 283 12.97 23.13 -18.25
CA ASN A 283 13.69 24.39 -18.23
C ASN A 283 12.68 25.53 -18.05
N ALA A 284 13.03 26.50 -17.20
CA ALA A 284 12.44 27.82 -17.19
C ALA A 284 13.49 28.81 -17.68
N GLU A 285 13.27 29.37 -18.87
CA GLU A 285 14.16 30.35 -19.49
C GLU A 285 14.21 31.67 -18.69
N PRO A 286 15.26 32.48 -18.84
CA PRO A 286 15.32 33.82 -18.26
C PRO A 286 14.06 34.64 -18.55
N GLY A 287 13.45 35.23 -17.52
CA GLY A 287 12.21 36.00 -17.62
C GLY A 287 10.92 35.17 -17.74
N GLN A 288 11.00 33.84 -17.78
CA GLN A 288 9.84 32.97 -17.96
C GLN A 288 9.15 32.64 -16.62
N THR A 289 7.82 32.61 -16.64
CA THR A 289 7.02 31.98 -15.57
C THR A 289 6.33 30.72 -16.08
N LEU A 290 6.68 29.57 -15.50
CA LEU A 290 5.94 28.33 -15.64
C LEU A 290 4.87 28.28 -14.54
N ALA A 291 3.64 28.69 -14.87
CA ALA A 291 2.54 28.81 -13.91
C ALA A 291 2.08 27.48 -13.29
N LYS A 292 2.41 26.35 -13.93
CA LYS A 292 2.03 25.01 -13.48
C LYS A 292 2.96 24.00 -14.12
N TRP A 293 3.72 23.26 -13.34
CA TRP A 293 4.53 22.15 -13.82
C TRP A 293 4.37 20.94 -12.88
N PRO A 294 4.26 19.71 -13.38
CA PRO A 294 4.27 19.28 -14.78
C PRO A 294 3.02 19.70 -15.54
N ILE A 295 3.17 20.02 -16.84
CA ILE A 295 2.05 20.40 -17.74
C ILE A 295 1.48 19.16 -18.44
N ASP A 296 2.27 18.09 -18.56
CA ASP A 296 1.89 16.90 -19.32
C ASP A 296 0.64 16.21 -18.71
N PRO A 297 -0.51 16.24 -19.42
CA PRO A 297 -1.75 15.65 -18.91
C PRO A 297 -1.67 14.12 -18.80
N ALA A 298 -0.71 13.46 -19.47
CA ALA A 298 -0.47 12.03 -19.31
C ALA A 298 0.33 11.70 -18.03
N ARG A 299 1.02 12.68 -17.45
CA ARG A 299 1.87 12.53 -16.26
C ARG A 299 1.17 12.95 -14.98
N GLY A 300 0.31 13.97 -15.05
CA GLY A 300 -0.33 14.58 -13.88
C GLY A 300 0.65 15.39 -13.04
N GLY A 301 0.27 15.74 -11.81
CA GLY A 301 1.16 16.43 -10.86
C GLY A 301 2.25 15.51 -10.28
N ILE A 302 3.16 16.11 -9.51
CA ILE A 302 4.23 15.42 -8.77
C ILE A 302 3.64 14.82 -7.50
N LEU A 303 3.90 13.54 -7.26
CA LEU A 303 3.39 12.85 -6.06
C LEU A 303 3.87 13.49 -4.75
N GLU A 304 3.06 13.41 -3.68
CA GLU A 304 3.45 13.81 -2.34
C GLU A 304 4.75 13.10 -1.92
N GLY A 305 5.64 13.83 -1.25
CA GLY A 305 6.89 13.31 -0.69
C GLY A 305 8.04 13.23 -1.68
N ARG A 306 7.83 13.60 -2.96
CA ARG A 306 8.89 13.61 -3.96
C ARG A 306 9.82 14.78 -3.78
N ARG A 307 11.13 14.50 -3.78
CA ARG A 307 12.13 15.54 -3.81
C ARG A 307 12.11 16.29 -5.13
N VAL A 308 12.20 17.60 -5.03
CA VAL A 308 12.34 18.54 -6.14
C VAL A 308 13.63 19.31 -5.93
N LEU A 309 14.47 19.30 -6.96
CA LEU A 309 15.70 20.08 -7.01
C LEU A 309 15.57 21.13 -8.10
N VAL A 310 15.91 22.37 -7.79
CA VAL A 310 15.91 23.47 -8.75
C VAL A 310 17.32 24.01 -8.84
N TRP A 311 17.92 23.87 -10.01
CA TRP A 311 19.29 24.30 -10.28
C TRP A 311 19.28 25.51 -11.18
N ARG A 312 20.22 26.42 -10.93
CA ARG A 312 20.68 27.36 -11.95
C ARG A 312 21.66 26.62 -12.86
N MET A 313 21.42 26.74 -14.14
CA MET A 313 22.25 26.15 -15.19
C MET A 313 23.05 27.24 -15.87
N LYS A 314 24.21 26.89 -16.44
CA LYS A 314 24.95 27.74 -17.36
C LYS A 314 25.13 26.98 -18.65
N THR A 315 24.87 27.65 -19.76
CA THR A 315 25.23 27.16 -21.08
C THR A 315 26.69 27.50 -21.30
N GLU A 316 27.54 26.50 -21.48
CA GLU A 316 28.93 26.69 -21.91
C GLU A 316 28.99 26.84 -23.43
N ASP A 317 30.12 27.34 -23.94
CA ASP A 317 30.28 27.73 -25.36
C ASP A 317 30.06 26.57 -26.35
N ASP A 318 30.11 25.32 -25.88
CA ASP A 318 29.86 24.09 -26.65
C ASP A 318 28.41 23.55 -26.52
N GLU A 319 27.47 24.37 -26.06
CA GLU A 319 26.07 23.99 -25.72
C GLU A 319 25.95 22.94 -24.59
N GLU A 320 27.06 22.56 -23.96
CA GLU A 320 27.02 21.75 -22.75
C GLU A 320 26.46 22.58 -21.59
N GLU A 321 25.35 22.10 -21.03
CA GLU A 321 24.76 22.73 -19.86
C GLU A 321 25.39 22.18 -18.57
N SER A 322 26.04 23.05 -17.81
CA SER A 322 26.59 22.71 -16.51
C SER A 322 25.71 23.23 -15.37
N ARG A 323 25.54 22.41 -14.32
CA ARG A 323 24.82 22.77 -13.09
C ARG A 323 25.72 23.68 -12.25
N VAL A 324 25.33 24.94 -12.08
CA VAL A 324 26.16 25.94 -11.38
C VAL A 324 25.85 25.98 -9.90
N GLU A 325 24.56 26.10 -9.56
CA GLU A 325 24.12 26.40 -8.20
C GLU A 325 22.77 25.73 -7.92
N LEU A 326 22.68 25.03 -6.80
CA LEU A 326 21.41 24.50 -6.31
C LEU A 326 20.66 25.64 -5.62
N LEU A 327 19.56 26.09 -6.22
CA LEU A 327 18.74 27.18 -5.69
C LEU A 327 17.75 26.68 -4.64
N PHE A 328 17.07 25.56 -4.93
CA PHE A 328 16.05 24.99 -4.04
C PHE A 328 16.16 23.47 -3.98
N SER A 329 15.95 22.91 -2.79
CA SER A 329 15.85 21.48 -2.55
C SER A 329 14.80 21.25 -1.47
N PHE A 330 13.68 20.63 -1.85
CA PHE A 330 12.57 20.40 -0.93
C PHE A 330 11.76 19.16 -1.33
N GLN A 331 10.96 18.66 -0.40
CA GLN A 331 9.97 17.61 -0.68
C GLN A 331 8.62 18.25 -1.05
N MET A 332 8.01 17.73 -2.11
CA MET A 332 6.73 18.21 -2.60
C MET A 332 5.60 17.68 -1.71
N ASN A 333 5.09 18.54 -0.82
CA ASN A 333 3.97 18.19 0.07
C ASN A 333 2.77 19.14 -0.07
N GLU A 334 2.92 20.17 -0.91
CA GLU A 334 1.90 21.14 -1.26
C GLU A 334 2.21 21.74 -2.63
N THR A 335 1.28 22.50 -3.21
CA THR A 335 1.56 23.24 -4.45
C THR A 335 2.46 24.41 -4.11
N THR A 336 3.68 24.42 -4.64
CA THR A 336 4.72 25.39 -4.27
C THR A 336 5.01 26.34 -5.43
N ALA A 337 5.41 27.57 -5.12
CA ALA A 337 5.98 28.51 -6.09
C ALA A 337 7.44 28.80 -5.73
N VAL A 338 8.34 28.72 -6.71
CA VAL A 338 9.76 29.07 -6.56
C VAL A 338 10.07 30.26 -7.46
N THR A 339 10.84 31.22 -6.94
CA THR A 339 11.28 32.39 -7.71
C THR A 339 12.80 32.45 -7.73
N GLY A 340 13.40 32.39 -8.91
CA GLY A 340 14.82 32.67 -9.10
C GLY A 340 15.01 34.16 -9.29
N GLN A 341 15.88 34.78 -8.48
CA GLN A 341 16.24 36.20 -8.63
C GLN A 341 17.63 36.34 -9.22
N GLN A 342 17.84 37.47 -9.90
CA GLN A 342 19.15 37.88 -10.38
C GLN A 342 20.10 38.12 -9.20
N ARG A 343 21.34 37.64 -9.30
CA ARG A 343 22.38 38.08 -8.35
C ARG A 343 22.70 39.54 -8.69
N ILE A 344 22.52 40.43 -7.72
CA ILE A 344 23.19 41.73 -7.77
C ILE A 344 24.67 41.41 -7.54
N ASN A 345 25.45 41.34 -8.62
CA ASN A 345 26.89 41.37 -8.51
C ASN A 345 27.24 42.75 -7.97
N THR A 346 27.38 42.90 -6.66
CA THR A 346 28.02 44.08 -6.09
C THR A 346 29.42 44.14 -6.70
N PRO A 347 29.77 45.18 -7.46
CA PRO A 347 31.12 45.30 -7.99
C PRO A 347 32.07 45.22 -6.80
N ALA A 348 33.10 44.37 -6.90
CA ALA A 348 34.21 44.44 -5.97
C ALA A 348 34.70 45.88 -6.03
N GLY A 349 34.56 46.61 -4.91
CA GLY A 349 34.94 48.01 -4.86
C GLY A 349 36.41 48.10 -5.26
N ASP A 350 36.65 48.74 -6.41
CA ASP A 350 37.96 49.21 -6.78
C ASP A 350 38.38 50.21 -5.70
N GLY A 351 39.12 49.69 -4.72
CA GLY A 351 39.82 50.48 -3.74
C GLY A 351 40.91 51.24 -4.47
N GLU A 352 40.54 52.33 -5.15
CA GLU A 352 41.43 53.43 -5.44
C GLU A 352 41.92 53.98 -4.10
N GLY A 353 43.00 53.39 -3.59
CA GLY A 353 43.84 53.99 -2.57
C GLY A 353 44.55 55.18 -3.17
N GLY A 354 43.83 56.32 -3.21
CA GLY A 354 44.41 57.63 -3.47
C GLY A 354 45.50 57.92 -2.42
N GLY A 355 46.68 58.26 -2.91
CA GLY A 355 47.75 58.79 -2.10
C GLY A 355 47.38 60.13 -1.49
N GLY A 356 47.80 60.32 -0.23
CA GLY A 356 47.75 61.55 0.54
C GLY A 356 48.60 61.41 1.78
#